data_AF-A0AAP6A5Y9-F1
#
_entry.id   AF-A0AAP6A5Y9-F1
#
_cell.length_a   1.000
_cell.length_b   1.000
_cell.length_c   1.000
_cell.angle_alpha   90.00
_cell.angle_beta   90.00
_cell.angle_gamma   90.00
#
_symmetry.space_group_name_H-M   'P 1'
#
loop_
_entity.id
_entity.type
_entity.pdbx_description
1 polymer ?
#
loop_
_entity_poly.entity_id
_entity_poly.type
_entity_poly.pdbx_seq_one_letter_code
_entity_poly.pdbx_strand_id
1 'polypeptide(L)'
;MGFKKIILSSVALLSAVTLAACSSNSSDSSSVNVGIIQYAEHAALSSAREGFVEALEEAGYKEGENLTIDLQNAQGDQANLQTMVEKLAGKNDLNFAIATPAAQAMLNADSETSSVFTAVTDPVEAGLVESLEKPSGTMTGSTDATDVEGQIEMLLKVVPTAKTVGIFYNSSEVNSEVQAEQAKKALEAKGVKVEVTTVTTTNDVQQAITSLAGKVDAIYLPTDNTVASTASTIGDILKEAKVPAMGSDAAVIDAALFTYGVDYHAIGVQAGELAVKILKGEKPADLAVEKPNTAAITVNEEMAKAVGIDAATIKVLE
;
A
#
# COMPACT_ATOMS: atom_id res chain seq x y z
N MET A 1 -84.00 47.91 -27.85
CA MET A 1 -82.59 48.10 -27.50
C MET A 1 -82.12 46.81 -26.87
N GLY A 2 -81.44 45.91 -27.58
CA GLY A 2 -80.03 45.99 -28.00
C GLY A 2 -79.20 45.35 -26.87
N PHE A 3 -78.40 44.31 -27.01
CA PHE A 3 -77.65 43.82 -28.18
C PHE A 3 -77.31 42.32 -28.02
N LYS A 4 -77.03 41.70 -29.17
CA LYS A 4 -76.68 40.28 -29.46
C LYS A 4 -75.37 39.78 -28.83
N LYS A 5 -75.27 38.44 -28.66
CA LYS A 5 -74.31 37.47 -29.26
C LYS A 5 -74.23 36.21 -28.35
N ILE A 6 -74.91 35.08 -28.62
CA ILE A 6 -74.58 33.92 -29.49
C ILE A 6 -73.11 33.46 -29.44
N ILE A 7 -72.94 32.12 -29.33
CA ILE A 7 -71.79 31.24 -29.71
C ILE A 7 -70.94 30.80 -28.50
N LEU A 8 -70.65 29.53 -28.18
CA LEU A 8 -70.84 28.20 -28.80
C LEU A 8 -70.60 27.12 -27.69
N SER A 9 -71.20 25.94 -27.85
CA SER A 9 -70.72 24.57 -27.56
C SER A 9 -69.72 24.31 -26.41
N SER A 10 -69.86 23.29 -25.57
CA SER A 10 -69.69 21.88 -26.00
C SER A 10 -70.06 20.88 -24.89
N VAL A 11 -70.67 19.78 -25.32
CA VAL A 11 -70.99 18.56 -24.59
C VAL A 11 -69.82 17.57 -24.73
N ALA A 12 -69.61 16.73 -23.71
CA ALA A 12 -68.87 15.45 -23.72
C ALA A 12 -67.33 15.52 -23.93
N LEU A 13 -66.48 14.66 -23.38
CA LEU A 13 -66.64 13.29 -22.88
C LEU A 13 -65.49 13.00 -21.87
N LEU A 14 -65.79 12.21 -20.83
CA LEU A 14 -64.82 11.60 -19.93
C LEU A 14 -63.79 10.76 -20.70
N SER A 15 -62.50 10.98 -20.43
CA SER A 15 -61.43 10.01 -20.71
C SER A 15 -60.32 10.23 -19.69
N ALA A 16 -60.51 9.69 -18.48
CA ALA A 16 -59.46 9.59 -17.48
C ALA A 16 -58.48 8.50 -17.92
N VAL A 17 -57.40 8.89 -18.60
CA VAL A 17 -56.24 8.03 -18.77
C VAL A 17 -55.48 8.04 -17.45
N THR A 18 -55.70 7.03 -16.63
CA THR A 18 -54.86 6.75 -15.46
C THR A 18 -53.49 6.31 -15.96
N LEU A 19 -52.56 7.25 -16.05
CA LEU A 19 -51.13 6.95 -16.06
C LEU A 19 -50.78 6.38 -14.68
N ALA A 20 -50.82 5.05 -14.57
CA ALA A 20 -50.08 4.33 -13.55
C ALA A 20 -48.60 4.56 -13.85
N ALA A 21 -48.06 5.66 -13.35
CA ALA A 21 -46.62 5.84 -13.25
C ALA A 21 -46.13 4.79 -12.24
N CYS A 22 -45.58 3.70 -12.76
CA CYS A 22 -44.70 2.83 -12.00
C CYS A 22 -43.59 3.72 -11.44
N SER A 23 -43.69 4.05 -10.16
CA SER A 23 -42.55 4.46 -9.36
C SER A 23 -41.61 3.26 -9.37
N SER A 24 -40.69 3.24 -10.32
CA SER A 24 -39.41 2.60 -10.10
C SER A 24 -38.83 3.31 -8.89
N ASN A 25 -38.82 2.66 -7.74
CA ASN A 25 -37.86 2.95 -6.68
C ASN A 25 -36.48 2.88 -7.34
N SER A 26 -36.00 4.00 -7.84
CA SER A 26 -34.58 4.29 -7.85
C SER A 26 -34.17 4.11 -6.40
N SER A 27 -33.49 3.00 -6.12
CA SER A 27 -32.72 2.85 -4.89
C SER A 27 -32.00 4.16 -4.67
N ASP A 28 -32.31 4.87 -3.59
CA ASP A 28 -31.44 5.92 -3.07
C ASP A 28 -30.05 5.29 -3.04
N SER A 29 -29.17 5.67 -3.96
CA SER A 29 -27.78 5.25 -3.93
C SER A 29 -27.17 6.00 -2.76
N SER A 30 -27.35 5.45 -1.56
CA SER A 30 -26.69 5.95 -0.35
C SER A 30 -25.21 6.06 -0.67
N SER A 31 -24.70 7.29 -0.67
CA SER A 31 -23.28 7.56 -0.91
C SER A 31 -22.45 6.72 0.04
N VAL A 32 -21.52 5.93 -0.49
CA VAL A 32 -20.58 5.13 0.29
C VAL A 32 -19.48 6.04 0.82
N ASN A 33 -19.11 5.89 2.09
CA ASN A 33 -18.02 6.62 2.71
C ASN A 33 -16.86 5.65 2.98
N VAL A 34 -15.69 5.95 2.42
CA VAL A 34 -14.46 5.20 2.64
C VAL A 34 -13.46 6.08 3.38
N GLY A 35 -13.02 5.62 4.55
CA GLY A 35 -11.92 6.24 5.27
C GLY A 35 -10.60 5.64 4.82
N ILE A 36 -9.63 6.45 4.41
CA ILE A 36 -8.29 5.97 4.04
C ILE A 36 -7.29 6.47 5.08
N ILE A 37 -6.55 5.56 5.71
CA ILE A 37 -5.36 5.89 6.49
C ILE A 37 -4.11 5.41 5.76
N GLN A 38 -3.27 6.36 5.38
CA GLN A 38 -1.96 6.09 4.78
C GLN A 38 -0.84 6.42 5.77
N TYR A 39 0.13 5.52 5.93
CA TYR A 39 1.20 5.74 6.90
C TYR A 39 2.15 6.88 6.48
N ALA A 40 2.68 6.83 5.27
CA ALA A 40 3.68 7.78 4.76
C ALA A 40 3.39 8.24 3.33
N GLU A 41 4.03 9.30 2.86
CA GLU A 41 3.96 9.72 1.45
C GLU A 41 5.20 9.24 0.68
N HIS A 42 5.03 8.24 -0.18
CA HIS A 42 6.02 7.78 -1.16
C HIS A 42 5.32 7.00 -2.29
N ALA A 43 6.00 6.84 -3.42
CA ALA A 43 5.42 6.35 -4.67
C ALA A 43 4.64 5.03 -4.53
N ALA A 44 5.18 4.06 -3.79
CA ALA A 44 4.51 2.78 -3.56
C ALA A 44 3.13 2.91 -2.89
N LEU A 45 3.02 3.61 -1.74
CA LEU A 45 1.72 3.72 -1.05
C LEU A 45 0.72 4.56 -1.85
N SER A 46 1.19 5.63 -2.50
CA SER A 46 0.34 6.47 -3.35
C SER A 46 -0.18 5.67 -4.55
N SER A 47 0.63 4.81 -5.15
CA SER A 47 0.23 3.92 -6.25
C SER A 47 -0.76 2.85 -5.80
N ALA A 48 -0.59 2.27 -4.59
CA ALA A 48 -1.57 1.33 -4.03
C ALA A 48 -2.91 1.99 -3.73
N ARG A 49 -2.90 3.25 -3.28
CA ARG A 49 -4.13 4.06 -3.13
C ARG A 49 -4.82 4.30 -4.46
N GLU A 50 -4.06 4.63 -5.50
CA GLU A 50 -4.60 4.84 -6.86
C GLU A 50 -5.27 3.58 -7.39
N GLY A 51 -4.60 2.43 -7.31
CA GLY A 51 -5.19 1.15 -7.74
C GLY A 51 -6.44 0.75 -6.96
N PHE A 52 -6.48 1.05 -5.65
CA PHE A 52 -7.69 0.83 -4.84
C PHE A 52 -8.87 1.69 -5.32
N VAL A 53 -8.63 2.97 -5.58
CA VAL A 53 -9.67 3.89 -6.07
C VAL A 53 -10.12 3.49 -7.48
N GLU A 54 -9.20 3.05 -8.34
CA GLU A 54 -9.53 2.52 -9.67
C GLU A 54 -10.51 1.34 -9.59
N ALA A 55 -10.23 0.35 -8.74
CA ALA A 55 -11.11 -0.82 -8.58
C ALA A 55 -12.50 -0.44 -8.04
N LEU A 56 -12.60 0.57 -7.17
CA LEU A 56 -13.89 1.11 -6.73
C LEU A 56 -14.63 1.79 -7.89
N GLU A 57 -13.95 2.61 -8.69
CA GLU A 57 -14.51 3.28 -9.85
C GLU A 57 -15.04 2.27 -10.89
N GLU A 58 -14.27 1.22 -11.20
CA GLU A 58 -14.67 0.14 -12.11
C GLU A 58 -15.92 -0.60 -11.62
N ALA A 59 -16.08 -0.73 -10.30
CA ALA A 59 -17.28 -1.30 -9.69
C ALA A 59 -18.47 -0.33 -9.61
N GLY A 60 -18.30 0.92 -10.06
CA GLY A 60 -19.34 1.95 -10.12
C GLY A 60 -19.41 2.87 -8.91
N TYR A 61 -18.42 2.86 -8.01
CA TYR A 61 -18.28 3.81 -6.91
C TYR A 61 -17.35 4.95 -7.31
N LYS A 62 -17.92 6.12 -7.59
CA LYS A 62 -17.23 7.29 -8.15
C LYS A 62 -17.20 8.44 -7.16
N GLU A 63 -16.00 8.95 -6.91
CA GLU A 63 -15.81 10.04 -5.97
C GLU A 63 -16.60 11.30 -6.41
N GLY A 64 -17.34 11.88 -5.48
CA GLY A 64 -18.18 13.06 -5.74
C GLY A 64 -19.53 12.76 -6.39
N GLU A 65 -19.80 11.51 -6.77
CA GLU A 65 -21.12 11.06 -7.22
C GLU A 65 -21.82 10.21 -6.16
N ASN A 66 -21.25 9.03 -5.85
CA ASN A 66 -21.79 8.06 -4.91
C ASN A 66 -20.72 7.47 -3.98
N LEU A 67 -19.52 8.06 -3.97
CA LEU A 67 -18.40 7.74 -3.09
C LEU A 67 -17.86 9.04 -2.47
N THR A 68 -17.59 9.00 -1.17
CA THR A 68 -16.84 10.00 -0.42
C THR A 68 -15.58 9.34 0.12
N ILE A 69 -14.42 9.96 -0.08
CA ILE A 69 -13.14 9.50 0.48
C ILE A 69 -12.67 10.48 1.55
N ASP A 70 -12.47 10.00 2.77
CA ASP A 70 -11.78 10.75 3.85
C ASP A 70 -10.34 10.22 3.97
N LEU A 71 -9.40 10.92 3.33
CA LEU A 71 -7.99 10.56 3.36
C LEU A 71 -7.27 11.25 4.52
N GLN A 72 -6.67 10.43 5.39
CA GLN A 72 -5.70 10.85 6.40
C GLN A 72 -4.32 10.26 6.08
N ASN A 73 -3.27 11.05 6.27
CA ASN A 73 -1.89 10.60 6.10
C ASN A 73 -1.08 10.93 7.37
N ALA A 74 -0.41 9.93 7.95
CA ALA A 74 0.37 10.07 9.18
C ALA A 74 1.78 10.68 8.97
N GLN A 75 2.15 10.96 7.72
CA GLN A 75 3.43 11.60 7.34
C GLN A 75 4.66 10.81 7.80
N GLY A 76 4.56 9.48 7.81
CA GLY A 76 5.62 8.56 8.24
C GLY A 76 5.93 8.63 9.74
N ASP A 77 5.01 9.18 10.54
CA ASP A 77 5.19 9.36 11.97
C ASP A 77 4.12 8.59 12.76
N GLN A 78 4.59 7.62 13.55
CA GLN A 78 3.77 6.83 14.46
C GLN A 78 2.96 7.70 15.43
N ALA A 79 3.49 8.85 15.86
CA ALA A 79 2.81 9.75 16.79
C ALA A 79 1.54 10.38 16.19
N ASN A 80 1.47 10.49 14.86
CA ASN A 80 0.30 11.06 14.17
C ASN A 80 -0.83 10.04 14.03
N LEU A 81 -0.51 8.74 13.94
CA LEU A 81 -1.48 7.68 13.60
C LEU A 81 -2.73 7.73 14.46
N GLN A 82 -2.58 7.77 15.79
CA GLN A 82 -3.72 7.76 16.72
C GLN A 82 -4.74 8.86 16.42
N THR A 83 -4.27 10.09 16.23
CA THR A 83 -5.16 11.23 15.93
C THR A 83 -5.82 11.08 14.56
N MET A 84 -5.14 10.47 13.60
CA MET A 84 -5.67 10.27 12.26
C MET A 84 -6.73 9.16 12.23
N VAL A 85 -6.50 8.04 12.90
CA VAL A 85 -7.48 6.94 12.94
C VAL A 85 -8.74 7.29 13.75
N GLU A 86 -8.62 8.10 14.81
CA GLU A 86 -9.79 8.64 15.55
C GLU A 86 -10.70 9.53 14.70
N LYS A 87 -10.18 10.13 13.63
CA LYS A 87 -11.00 10.87 12.67
C LYS A 87 -11.83 9.95 11.80
N LEU A 88 -11.41 8.70 11.59
CA LEU A 88 -12.05 7.73 10.70
C LEU A 88 -12.94 6.73 11.46
N ALA A 89 -12.55 6.35 12.68
CA ALA A 89 -13.18 5.31 13.47
C ALA A 89 -14.70 5.52 13.64
N GLY A 90 -15.48 4.51 13.24
CA GLY A 90 -16.94 4.47 13.35
C GLY A 90 -17.69 5.47 12.46
N LYS A 91 -17.05 6.06 11.45
CA LYS A 91 -17.65 7.11 10.59
C LYS A 91 -17.79 6.71 9.12
N ASN A 92 -17.24 5.56 8.73
CA ASN A 92 -17.19 5.10 7.35
C ASN A 92 -17.93 3.79 7.18
N ASP A 93 -18.37 3.50 5.96
CA ASP A 93 -18.93 2.20 5.59
C ASP A 93 -17.81 1.14 5.45
N LEU A 94 -16.60 1.60 5.12
CA LEU A 94 -15.38 0.81 5.01
C LEU A 94 -14.16 1.67 5.36
N ASN A 95 -13.17 1.11 6.06
CA ASN A 95 -11.85 1.72 6.16
C ASN A 95 -10.85 1.00 5.25
N PHE A 96 -9.89 1.75 4.70
CA PHE A 96 -8.77 1.25 3.93
C PHE A 96 -7.47 1.72 4.58
N ALA A 97 -6.61 0.77 4.93
CA ALA A 97 -5.36 1.04 5.62
C ALA A 97 -4.16 0.66 4.76
N ILE A 98 -3.26 1.61 4.56
CA ILE A 98 -2.11 1.48 3.67
C ILE A 98 -0.83 1.48 4.51
N ALA A 99 -0.11 0.35 4.45
CA ALA A 99 1.04 -0.03 5.27
C ALA A 99 0.71 -0.57 6.68
N THR A 100 1.59 -1.44 7.18
CA THR A 100 1.44 -2.15 8.46
C THR A 100 1.11 -1.24 9.65
N PRO A 101 1.83 -0.12 9.89
CA PRO A 101 1.50 0.75 11.01
C PRO A 101 0.09 1.35 10.94
N ALA A 102 -0.35 1.72 9.75
CA ALA A 102 -1.69 2.27 9.52
C ALA A 102 -2.77 1.22 9.77
N ALA A 103 -2.55 -0.02 9.32
CA ALA A 103 -3.48 -1.13 9.55
C ALA A 103 -3.58 -1.49 11.04
N GLN A 104 -2.44 -1.56 11.75
CA GLN A 104 -2.43 -1.81 13.19
C GLN A 104 -3.13 -0.70 13.97
N ALA A 105 -2.86 0.56 13.64
CA ALA A 105 -3.52 1.70 14.27
C ALA A 105 -5.03 1.70 14.00
N MET A 106 -5.45 1.39 12.77
CA MET A 106 -6.86 1.32 12.41
C MET A 106 -7.58 0.22 13.18
N LEU A 107 -7.04 -1.00 13.21
CA LEU A 107 -7.65 -2.12 13.94
C LEU A 107 -7.80 -1.83 15.43
N ASN A 108 -6.80 -1.17 16.02
CA ASN A 108 -6.82 -0.80 17.44
C ASN A 108 -7.85 0.29 17.75
N ALA A 109 -8.05 1.24 16.84
CA ALA A 109 -9.00 2.34 17.03
C ALA A 109 -10.44 1.98 16.64
N ASP A 110 -10.60 1.08 15.67
CA ASP A 110 -11.88 0.64 15.13
C ASP A 110 -11.83 -0.85 14.79
N SER A 111 -12.31 -1.66 15.73
CA SER A 111 -12.40 -3.12 15.59
C SER A 111 -13.77 -3.60 15.11
N GLU A 112 -14.69 -2.68 14.78
CA GLU A 112 -16.07 -2.99 14.38
C GLU A 112 -16.32 -2.69 12.90
N THR A 113 -15.80 -1.58 12.38
CA THR A 113 -15.93 -1.23 10.96
C THR A 113 -15.10 -2.18 10.10
N SER A 114 -15.71 -2.71 9.04
CA SER A 114 -14.98 -3.55 8.09
C SER A 114 -13.84 -2.76 7.46
N SER A 115 -12.67 -3.38 7.41
CA SER A 115 -11.44 -2.74 6.97
C SER A 115 -10.70 -3.60 5.96
N VAL A 116 -10.11 -2.95 4.96
CA VAL A 116 -9.21 -3.57 4.01
C VAL A 116 -7.81 -3.01 4.21
N PHE A 117 -6.78 -3.85 4.20
CA PHE A 117 -5.39 -3.39 4.17
C PHE A 117 -4.71 -3.64 2.82
N THR A 118 -3.67 -2.88 2.54
CA THR A 118 -2.68 -3.18 1.49
C THR A 118 -1.28 -2.77 1.94
N ALA A 119 -0.25 -3.15 1.18
CA ALA A 119 1.15 -2.87 1.51
C ALA A 119 1.55 -3.38 2.91
N VAL A 120 0.99 -4.52 3.31
CA VAL A 120 1.32 -5.21 4.56
C VAL A 120 2.14 -6.45 4.24
N THR A 121 3.37 -6.52 4.75
CA THR A 121 4.28 -7.62 4.44
C THR A 121 3.88 -8.92 5.13
N ASP A 122 3.58 -8.86 6.43
CA ASP A 122 3.18 -10.03 7.20
C ASP A 122 1.98 -9.67 8.09
N PRO A 123 0.74 -9.84 7.60
CA PRO A 123 -0.45 -9.46 8.36
C PRO A 123 -0.69 -10.38 9.57
N VAL A 124 -0.09 -11.57 9.60
CA VAL A 124 -0.20 -12.50 10.74
C VAL A 124 0.72 -12.04 11.86
N GLU A 125 2.01 -11.82 11.57
CA GLU A 125 2.97 -11.31 12.56
C GLU A 125 2.62 -9.87 13.01
N ALA A 126 1.99 -9.08 12.14
CA ALA A 126 1.46 -7.77 12.51
C ALA A 126 0.21 -7.83 13.41
N GLY A 127 -0.37 -9.02 13.63
CA GLY A 127 -1.56 -9.22 14.47
C GLY A 127 -2.85 -8.69 13.83
N LEU A 128 -2.88 -8.52 12.51
CA LEU A 128 -4.07 -8.04 11.79
C LEU A 128 -5.05 -9.18 11.50
N VAL A 129 -4.53 -10.39 11.28
CA VAL A 129 -5.30 -11.56 10.88
C VAL A 129 -4.75 -12.84 11.52
N GLU A 130 -5.59 -13.84 11.73
CA GLU A 130 -5.18 -15.16 12.25
C GLU A 130 -4.41 -15.99 11.20
N SER A 131 -4.83 -15.90 9.93
CA SER A 131 -4.19 -16.58 8.79
C SER A 131 -4.57 -15.90 7.48
N LEU A 132 -3.83 -16.13 6.40
CA LEU A 132 -4.17 -15.53 5.11
C LEU A 132 -5.46 -16.12 4.53
N GLU A 133 -5.64 -17.44 4.63
CA GLU A 133 -6.79 -18.15 4.08
C GLU A 133 -8.07 -17.91 4.89
N LYS A 134 -7.92 -17.59 6.18
CA LYS A 134 -9.01 -17.35 7.10
C LYS A 134 -8.63 -16.22 8.05
N PRO A 135 -8.82 -14.95 7.63
CA PRO A 135 -8.31 -13.81 8.38
C PRO A 135 -8.88 -13.69 9.78
N SER A 136 -10.15 -14.07 9.95
CA SER A 136 -10.95 -13.78 11.15
C SER A 136 -11.10 -12.26 11.40
N GLY A 137 -12.00 -11.85 12.29
CA GLY A 137 -12.16 -10.43 12.64
C GLY A 137 -12.73 -9.54 11.53
N THR A 138 -12.35 -8.25 11.55
CA THR A 138 -12.89 -7.19 10.69
C THR A 138 -11.94 -6.74 9.58
N MET A 139 -10.80 -7.41 9.42
CA MET A 139 -9.79 -7.07 8.42
C MET A 139 -9.53 -8.21 7.43
N THR A 140 -9.33 -7.83 6.17
CA THR A 140 -8.72 -8.62 5.10
C THR A 140 -7.91 -7.67 4.21
N GLY A 141 -7.28 -8.14 3.14
CA GLY A 141 -6.50 -7.25 2.28
C GLY A 141 -5.59 -7.92 1.30
N SER A 142 -4.62 -7.17 0.80
CA SER A 142 -3.53 -7.67 -0.02
C SER A 142 -2.18 -7.48 0.67
N THR A 143 -1.27 -8.42 0.47
CA THR A 143 0.10 -8.35 1.02
C THR A 143 1.09 -7.90 -0.04
N ASP A 144 2.22 -7.33 0.38
CA ASP A 144 3.39 -7.07 -0.48
C ASP A 144 4.55 -8.04 -0.21
N ALA A 145 4.26 -9.19 0.40
CA ALA A 145 5.27 -10.20 0.75
C ALA A 145 6.08 -10.66 -0.48
N THR A 146 7.40 -10.61 -0.35
CA THR A 146 8.36 -11.07 -1.36
C THR A 146 9.28 -12.16 -0.79
N ASP A 147 9.98 -12.89 -1.66
CA ASP A 147 10.95 -13.92 -1.28
C ASP A 147 12.29 -13.29 -0.83
N VAL A 148 12.40 -13.03 0.47
CA VAL A 148 13.61 -12.42 1.08
C VAL A 148 14.85 -13.29 0.90
N GLU A 149 14.73 -14.62 0.95
CA GLU A 149 15.87 -15.51 0.72
C GLU A 149 16.38 -15.36 -0.73
N GLY A 150 15.46 -15.40 -1.70
CA GLY A 150 15.75 -15.15 -3.10
C GLY A 150 16.39 -13.78 -3.36
N GLN A 151 15.91 -12.73 -2.68
CA GLN A 151 16.51 -11.38 -2.77
C GLN A 151 17.96 -11.35 -2.25
N ILE A 152 18.26 -12.04 -1.15
CA ILE A 152 19.63 -12.19 -0.65
C ILE A 152 20.51 -12.98 -1.62
N GLU A 153 19.98 -14.03 -2.24
CA GLU A 153 20.71 -14.76 -3.28
C GLU A 153 21.03 -13.87 -4.49
N MET A 154 20.09 -13.03 -4.93
CA MET A 154 20.33 -12.05 -5.98
C MET A 154 21.40 -11.05 -5.57
N LEU A 155 21.32 -10.48 -4.36
CA LEU A 155 22.31 -9.54 -3.85
C LEU A 155 23.73 -10.13 -3.87
N LEU A 156 23.90 -11.36 -3.36
CA LEU A 156 25.21 -12.02 -3.33
C LEU A 156 25.68 -12.46 -4.72
N LYS A 157 24.78 -12.69 -5.68
CA LYS A 157 25.16 -12.95 -7.08
C LYS A 157 25.66 -11.68 -7.78
N VAL A 158 25.05 -10.53 -7.50
CA VAL A 158 25.46 -9.22 -8.05
C VAL A 158 26.73 -8.70 -7.39
N VAL A 159 26.87 -8.92 -6.07
CA VAL A 159 28.02 -8.49 -5.28
C VAL A 159 28.73 -9.70 -4.65
N PRO A 160 29.35 -10.58 -5.46
CA PRO A 160 29.93 -11.85 -4.99
C PRO A 160 31.15 -11.67 -4.07
N THR A 161 31.67 -10.45 -3.96
CA THR A 161 32.79 -10.11 -3.09
C THR A 161 32.34 -9.62 -1.71
N ALA A 162 31.04 -9.45 -1.46
CA ALA A 162 30.53 -8.98 -0.18
C ALA A 162 30.86 -9.96 0.95
N LYS A 163 31.56 -9.48 1.98
CA LYS A 163 31.90 -10.23 3.21
C LYS A 163 31.10 -9.74 4.40
N THR A 164 30.72 -8.47 4.39
CA THR A 164 29.84 -7.86 5.37
C THR A 164 28.69 -7.16 4.63
N VAL A 165 27.45 -7.55 4.94
CA VAL A 165 26.25 -6.91 4.39
C VAL A 165 25.53 -6.15 5.51
N GLY A 166 25.20 -4.90 5.24
CA GLY A 166 24.38 -4.07 6.11
C GLY A 166 22.90 -4.38 5.92
N ILE A 167 22.11 -4.34 7.00
CA ILE A 167 20.64 -4.29 6.93
C ILE A 167 20.22 -2.98 7.58
N PHE A 168 19.49 -2.15 6.84
CA PHE A 168 19.09 -0.81 7.28
C PHE A 168 17.57 -0.64 7.25
N TYR A 169 16.96 -0.33 8.39
CA TYR A 169 15.50 -0.22 8.50
C TYR A 169 15.02 0.57 9.72
N ASN A 170 13.72 0.84 9.82
CA ASN A 170 13.07 1.43 10.99
C ASN A 170 12.61 0.36 12.00
N SER A 171 13.17 0.36 13.21
CA SER A 171 12.80 -0.58 14.29
C SER A 171 11.41 -0.36 14.91
N SER A 172 10.63 0.58 14.39
CA SER A 172 9.23 0.80 14.77
C SER A 172 8.25 0.16 13.78
N GLU A 173 8.76 -0.53 12.76
CA GLU A 173 7.99 -1.15 11.68
C GLU A 173 8.15 -2.69 11.74
N VAL A 174 7.10 -3.39 12.17
CA VAL A 174 7.10 -4.87 12.29
C VAL A 174 7.40 -5.55 10.96
N ASN A 175 6.89 -5.01 9.84
CA ASN A 175 7.21 -5.50 8.48
C ASN A 175 8.73 -5.53 8.24
N SER A 176 9.42 -4.46 8.62
CA SER A 176 10.86 -4.33 8.43
C SER A 176 11.64 -5.28 9.34
N GLU A 177 11.20 -5.46 10.60
CA GLU A 177 11.82 -6.41 11.53
C GLU A 177 11.73 -7.85 11.04
N VAL A 178 10.56 -8.27 10.54
CA VAL A 178 10.34 -9.60 9.97
C VAL A 178 11.29 -9.85 8.79
N GLN A 179 11.35 -8.92 7.84
CA GLN A 179 12.25 -9.05 6.68
C GLN A 179 13.73 -8.99 7.06
N ALA A 180 14.11 -8.11 8.00
CA ALA A 180 15.48 -7.99 8.46
C ALA A 180 15.98 -9.28 9.11
N GLU A 181 15.15 -9.95 9.91
CA GLU A 181 15.48 -11.22 10.54
C GLU A 181 15.60 -12.36 9.51
N GLN A 182 14.72 -12.40 8.50
CA GLN A 182 14.81 -13.35 7.39
C GLN A 182 16.10 -13.12 6.56
N ALA A 183 16.38 -11.87 6.19
CA ALA A 183 17.57 -11.49 5.45
C ALA A 183 18.86 -11.82 6.22
N LYS A 184 18.89 -11.52 7.52
CA LYS A 184 20.01 -11.85 8.39
C LYS A 184 20.27 -13.36 8.42
N LYS A 185 19.24 -14.18 8.62
CA LYS A 185 19.36 -15.65 8.59
C LYS A 185 19.90 -16.14 7.26
N ALA A 186 19.39 -15.62 6.14
CA ALA A 186 19.84 -15.99 4.80
C ALA A 186 21.32 -15.62 4.58
N LEU A 187 21.74 -14.42 4.98
CA LEU A 187 23.13 -13.96 4.88
C LEU A 187 24.08 -14.80 5.75
N GLU A 188 23.73 -15.04 7.01
CA GLU A 188 24.54 -15.83 7.94
C GLU A 188 24.68 -17.29 7.47
N ALA A 189 23.61 -17.87 6.91
CA ALA A 189 23.65 -19.21 6.32
C ALA A 189 24.61 -19.33 5.13
N LYS A 190 24.89 -18.22 4.42
CA LYS A 190 25.89 -18.14 3.34
C LYS A 190 27.29 -17.73 3.84
N GLY A 191 27.48 -17.59 5.15
CA GLY A 191 28.76 -17.23 5.78
C GLY A 191 29.12 -15.75 5.66
N VAL A 192 28.14 -14.88 5.37
CA VAL A 192 28.30 -13.43 5.27
C VAL A 192 28.08 -12.81 6.66
N LYS A 193 28.92 -11.84 7.03
CA LYS A 193 28.72 -11.07 8.27
C LYS A 193 27.58 -10.07 8.08
N VAL A 194 26.79 -9.85 9.12
CA VAL A 194 25.64 -8.93 9.06
C VAL A 194 25.84 -7.78 10.04
N GLU A 195 25.70 -6.56 9.55
CA GLU A 195 25.67 -5.34 10.36
C GLU A 195 24.27 -4.72 10.30
N VAL A 196 23.50 -4.84 11.38
CA VAL A 196 22.17 -4.26 11.45
C VAL A 196 22.27 -2.84 12.00
N THR A 197 21.67 -1.87 11.30
CA THR A 197 21.54 -0.49 11.76
C THR A 197 20.08 -0.06 11.64
N THR A 198 19.52 0.43 12.73
CA THR A 198 18.13 0.87 12.75
C THR A 198 17.99 2.36 13.01
N VAL A 199 16.85 2.90 12.59
CA VAL A 199 16.35 4.23 12.97
C VAL A 199 14.94 4.10 13.53
N THR A 200 14.40 5.18 14.07
CA THR A 200 12.97 5.27 14.42
C THR A 200 12.26 6.41 13.68
N THR A 201 13.02 7.32 13.06
CA THR A 201 12.50 8.48 12.35
C THR A 201 13.34 8.80 11.12
N THR A 202 12.77 9.55 10.18
CA THR A 202 13.48 10.02 8.97
C THR A 202 14.66 10.96 9.29
N ASN A 203 14.63 11.66 10.42
CA ASN A 203 15.68 12.60 10.83
C ASN A 203 17.02 11.90 11.13
N ASP A 204 16.97 10.64 11.58
CA ASP A 204 18.15 9.88 11.97
C ASP A 204 18.83 9.18 10.78
N VAL A 205 18.14 9.10 9.63
CA VAL A 205 18.56 8.30 8.46
C VAL A 205 19.93 8.71 7.96
N GLN A 206 20.15 10.01 7.71
CA GLN A 206 21.39 10.50 7.10
C GLN A 206 22.63 10.08 7.92
N GLN A 207 22.57 10.24 9.24
CA GLN A 207 23.69 9.89 10.12
C GLN A 207 23.89 8.37 10.19
N ALA A 208 22.80 7.63 10.35
CA ALA A 208 22.86 6.18 10.52
C ALA A 208 23.37 5.47 9.26
N ILE A 209 22.86 5.84 8.08
CA ILE A 209 23.29 5.24 6.81
C ILE A 209 24.74 5.59 6.47
N THR A 210 25.18 6.83 6.75
CA THR A 210 26.60 7.22 6.58
C THR A 210 27.51 6.36 7.45
N SER A 211 27.12 6.08 8.69
CA SER A 211 27.90 5.21 9.58
C SER A 211 27.94 3.77 9.10
N LEU A 212 26.81 3.25 8.59
CA LEU A 212 26.72 1.89 8.08
C LEU A 212 27.58 1.71 6.82
N ALA A 213 27.48 2.64 5.86
CA ALA A 213 28.22 2.60 4.60
C ALA A 213 29.74 2.52 4.80
N GLY A 214 30.27 3.10 5.89
CA GLY A 214 31.70 3.01 6.23
C GLY A 214 32.17 1.63 6.73
N LYS A 215 31.28 0.64 6.89
CA LYS A 215 31.57 -0.65 7.55
C LYS A 215 31.23 -1.88 6.72
N VAL A 216 30.52 -1.72 5.61
CA VAL A 216 29.88 -2.83 4.87
C VAL A 216 30.25 -2.81 3.39
N ASP A 217 30.15 -3.96 2.75
CA ASP A 217 30.46 -4.15 1.33
C ASP A 217 29.21 -4.01 0.44
N ALA A 218 28.02 -4.22 1.00
CA ALA A 218 26.73 -3.98 0.37
C ALA A 218 25.64 -3.78 1.44
N ILE A 219 24.49 -3.26 1.05
CA ILE A 219 23.34 -3.05 1.94
C ILE A 219 22.08 -3.73 1.39
N TYR A 220 21.31 -4.36 2.26
CA TYR A 220 19.95 -4.80 1.97
C TYR A 220 18.95 -3.82 2.62
N LEU A 221 17.98 -3.37 1.82
CA LEU A 221 16.90 -2.49 2.22
C LEU A 221 15.58 -3.28 2.14
N PRO A 222 14.97 -3.68 3.27
CA PRO A 222 13.66 -4.33 3.29
C PRO A 222 12.56 -3.38 2.80
N THR A 223 11.32 -3.86 2.70
CA THR A 223 10.16 -2.97 2.52
C THR A 223 9.95 -2.16 3.79
N ASP A 224 10.43 -0.92 3.76
CA ASP A 224 10.44 0.00 4.90
C ASP A 224 10.00 1.39 4.46
N ASN A 225 8.98 1.92 5.12
CA ASN A 225 8.37 3.18 4.72
C ASN A 225 9.30 4.37 4.98
N THR A 226 10.12 4.30 6.03
CA THR A 226 11.10 5.33 6.38
C THR A 226 12.23 5.38 5.35
N VAL A 227 12.71 4.22 4.90
CA VAL A 227 13.68 4.10 3.80
C VAL A 227 13.08 4.61 2.49
N ALA A 228 11.85 4.23 2.15
CA ALA A 228 11.16 4.71 0.94
C ALA A 228 11.01 6.23 0.92
N SER A 229 10.57 6.84 2.03
CA SER A 229 10.46 8.30 2.14
C SER A 229 11.80 9.05 2.13
N THR A 230 12.94 8.35 2.31
CA THR A 230 14.28 8.97 2.34
C THR A 230 15.23 8.40 1.29
N ALA A 231 14.71 7.69 0.28
CA ALA A 231 15.51 6.93 -0.68
C ALA A 231 16.54 7.80 -1.42
N SER A 232 16.16 9.02 -1.83
CA SER A 232 17.09 9.95 -2.49
C SER A 232 18.27 10.34 -1.59
N THR A 233 18.04 10.60 -0.29
CA THR A 233 19.12 10.93 0.65
C THR A 233 20.05 9.75 0.87
N ILE A 234 19.49 8.55 1.02
CA ILE A 234 20.28 7.31 1.13
C ILE A 234 21.11 7.11 -0.14
N GLY A 235 20.50 7.24 -1.31
CA GLY A 235 21.12 7.07 -2.61
C GLY A 235 22.35 7.94 -2.82
N ASP A 236 22.25 9.23 -2.49
CA ASP A 236 23.38 10.15 -2.62
C ASP A 236 24.56 9.74 -1.72
N ILE A 237 24.28 9.32 -0.48
CA ILE A 237 25.31 8.85 0.45
C ILE A 237 25.96 7.56 -0.04
N LEU A 238 25.16 6.60 -0.53
CA LEU A 238 25.67 5.31 -1.00
C LEU A 238 26.44 5.42 -2.32
N LYS A 239 26.03 6.32 -3.22
CA LYS A 239 26.81 6.66 -4.43
C LYS A 239 28.17 7.26 -4.07
N GLU A 240 28.22 8.18 -3.11
CA GLU A 240 29.48 8.78 -2.65
C GLU A 240 30.40 7.74 -1.98
N ALA A 241 29.83 6.90 -1.11
CA ALA A 241 30.54 5.81 -0.44
C ALA A 241 30.90 4.63 -1.37
N LYS A 242 30.31 4.57 -2.56
CA LYS A 242 30.40 3.46 -3.52
C LYS A 242 29.97 2.12 -2.92
N VAL A 243 28.93 2.13 -2.10
CA VAL A 243 28.37 0.92 -1.48
C VAL A 243 27.09 0.55 -2.22
N PRO A 244 27.04 -0.60 -2.93
CA PRO A 244 25.82 -1.02 -3.59
C PRO A 244 24.75 -1.42 -2.56
N ALA A 245 23.49 -1.11 -2.86
CA ALA A 245 22.36 -1.63 -2.10
C ALA A 245 21.38 -2.40 -2.98
N MET A 246 20.68 -3.37 -2.41
CA MET A 246 19.52 -4.02 -3.01
C MET A 246 18.28 -3.65 -2.20
N GLY A 247 17.20 -3.27 -2.88
CA GLY A 247 15.93 -2.92 -2.26
C GLY A 247 14.80 -3.91 -2.54
N SER A 248 13.88 -4.03 -1.60
CA SER A 248 12.73 -4.95 -1.70
C SER A 248 11.49 -4.33 -2.36
N ASP A 249 11.59 -3.06 -2.75
CA ASP A 249 10.52 -2.25 -3.34
C ASP A 249 11.14 -1.31 -4.40
N ALA A 250 10.47 -1.15 -5.55
CA ALA A 250 10.87 -0.17 -6.55
C ALA A 250 10.84 1.28 -6.05
N ALA A 251 10.06 1.61 -5.00
CA ALA A 251 10.06 2.92 -4.38
C ALA A 251 11.41 3.32 -3.76
N VAL A 252 12.30 2.36 -3.48
CA VAL A 252 13.65 2.63 -2.97
C VAL A 252 14.72 2.59 -4.06
N ILE A 253 14.36 2.60 -5.36
CA ILE A 253 15.34 2.50 -6.44
C ILE A 253 16.39 3.62 -6.42
N ASP A 254 16.04 4.82 -5.94
CA ASP A 254 16.99 5.92 -5.79
C ASP A 254 18.09 5.61 -4.76
N ALA A 255 17.78 4.77 -3.77
CA ALA A 255 18.72 4.28 -2.75
C ALA A 255 19.51 3.04 -3.18
N ALA A 256 19.05 2.33 -4.21
CA ALA A 256 19.50 0.99 -4.53
C ALA A 256 20.18 0.89 -5.90
N LEU A 257 21.08 -0.09 -6.04
CA LEU A 257 21.61 -0.52 -7.32
C LEU A 257 20.52 -1.21 -8.15
N PHE A 258 19.74 -2.06 -7.48
CA PHE A 258 18.58 -2.71 -8.07
C PHE A 258 17.58 -3.05 -6.98
N THR A 259 16.34 -3.28 -7.39
CA THR A 259 15.27 -3.73 -6.50
C THR A 259 14.64 -4.99 -7.05
N TYR A 260 14.00 -5.76 -6.18
CA TYR A 260 13.09 -6.83 -6.55
C TYR A 260 11.85 -6.71 -5.68
N GLY A 261 10.74 -6.24 -6.26
CA GLY A 261 9.55 -5.88 -5.53
C GLY A 261 8.28 -6.07 -6.35
N VAL A 262 7.14 -5.98 -5.67
CA VAL A 262 5.80 -6.13 -6.25
C VAL A 262 5.35 -4.86 -6.98
N ASP A 263 4.31 -4.97 -7.79
CA ASP A 263 3.60 -3.81 -8.33
C ASP A 263 2.58 -3.30 -7.30
N TYR A 264 2.85 -2.13 -6.71
CA TYR A 264 1.99 -1.54 -5.69
C TYR A 264 0.61 -1.12 -6.23
N HIS A 265 0.52 -0.74 -7.51
CA HIS A 265 -0.77 -0.47 -8.13
C HIS A 265 -1.62 -1.73 -8.17
N ALA A 266 -1.01 -2.85 -8.60
CA ALA A 266 -1.70 -4.13 -8.73
C ALA A 266 -2.24 -4.64 -7.37
N ILE A 267 -1.45 -4.58 -6.29
CA ILE A 267 -1.95 -4.98 -4.96
C ILE A 267 -3.01 -4.00 -4.43
N GLY A 268 -2.95 -2.73 -4.84
CA GLY A 268 -3.99 -1.74 -4.58
C GLY A 268 -5.32 -2.11 -5.24
N VAL A 269 -5.28 -2.50 -6.52
CA VAL A 269 -6.45 -3.03 -7.25
C VAL A 269 -7.01 -4.27 -6.55
N GLN A 270 -6.16 -5.24 -6.18
CA GLN A 270 -6.58 -6.44 -5.43
C GLN A 270 -7.31 -6.08 -4.12
N ALA A 271 -6.78 -5.13 -3.36
CA ALA A 271 -7.44 -4.63 -2.16
C ALA A 271 -8.79 -3.96 -2.47
N GLY A 272 -8.86 -3.15 -3.54
CA GLY A 272 -10.10 -2.52 -3.97
C GLY A 272 -11.17 -3.54 -4.40
N GLU A 273 -10.79 -4.63 -5.06
CA GLU A 273 -11.71 -5.72 -5.39
C GLU A 273 -12.29 -6.40 -4.14
N LEU A 274 -11.48 -6.59 -3.09
CA LEU A 274 -11.95 -7.07 -1.78
C LEU A 274 -12.89 -6.07 -1.11
N ALA A 275 -12.58 -4.77 -1.18
CA ALA A 275 -13.45 -3.70 -0.69
C ALA A 275 -14.82 -3.72 -1.38
N VAL A 276 -14.87 -3.92 -2.70
CA VAL A 276 -16.12 -4.03 -3.46
C VAL A 276 -16.96 -5.22 -2.97
N LYS A 277 -16.35 -6.37 -2.66
CA LYS A 277 -17.07 -7.53 -2.09
C LYS A 277 -17.68 -7.19 -0.73
N ILE A 278 -16.92 -6.50 0.12
CA ILE A 278 -17.38 -6.07 1.45
C ILE A 278 -18.54 -5.06 1.33
N LEU A 279 -18.42 -4.06 0.46
CA LEU A 279 -19.49 -3.09 0.19
C LEU A 279 -20.76 -3.73 -0.38
N LYS A 280 -20.66 -4.93 -0.97
CA LYS A 280 -21.78 -5.75 -1.43
C LYS A 280 -22.33 -6.71 -0.36
N GLY A 281 -21.78 -6.69 0.85
CA GLY A 281 -22.28 -7.40 2.03
C GLY A 281 -21.50 -8.66 2.41
N GLU A 282 -20.36 -8.95 1.75
CA GLU A 282 -19.45 -10.01 2.20
C GLU A 282 -18.70 -9.55 3.46
N LYS A 283 -18.25 -10.51 4.28
CA LYS A 283 -17.54 -10.22 5.53
C LYS A 283 -16.04 -10.36 5.33
N PRO A 284 -15.20 -9.49 5.91
CA PRO A 284 -13.74 -9.62 5.85
C PRO A 284 -13.25 -11.01 6.31
N ALA A 285 -13.85 -11.57 7.36
CA ALA A 285 -13.49 -12.89 7.89
C ALA A 285 -13.66 -14.07 6.91
N ASP A 286 -14.47 -13.90 5.87
CA ASP A 286 -14.75 -14.94 4.85
C ASP A 286 -13.93 -14.72 3.56
N LEU A 287 -13.16 -13.63 3.48
CA LEU A 287 -12.38 -13.23 2.32
C LEU A 287 -10.90 -13.47 2.60
N ALA A 288 -10.28 -14.44 1.92
CA ALA A 288 -8.84 -14.69 2.06
C ALA A 288 -8.02 -13.46 1.67
N VAL A 289 -6.92 -13.23 2.40
CA VAL A 289 -5.92 -12.21 2.07
C VAL A 289 -5.23 -12.60 0.77
N GLU A 290 -5.13 -11.63 -0.13
CA GLU A 290 -4.53 -11.83 -1.45
C GLU A 290 -3.01 -11.65 -1.41
N LYS A 291 -2.31 -12.61 -2.01
CA LYS A 291 -0.87 -12.53 -2.25
C LYS A 291 -0.59 -11.73 -3.53
N PRO A 292 0.58 -11.08 -3.63
CA PRO A 292 0.94 -10.37 -4.84
C PRO A 292 1.09 -11.36 -6.00
N ASN A 293 0.65 -10.95 -7.18
CA ASN A 293 0.76 -11.73 -8.42
C ASN A 293 1.85 -11.17 -9.37
N THR A 294 2.55 -10.12 -8.95
CA THR A 294 3.63 -9.46 -9.67
C THR A 294 4.89 -9.41 -8.81
N ALA A 295 6.04 -9.55 -9.45
CA ALA A 295 7.33 -9.18 -8.89
C ALA A 295 8.28 -8.88 -10.06
N ALA A 296 9.04 -7.79 -9.97
CA ALA A 296 9.93 -7.37 -11.04
C ALA A 296 11.23 -6.78 -10.50
N ILE A 297 12.26 -6.86 -11.34
CA ILE A 297 13.53 -6.21 -11.08
C ILE A 297 13.51 -4.79 -11.66
N THR A 298 13.94 -3.81 -10.86
CA THR A 298 14.26 -2.47 -11.38
C THR A 298 15.74 -2.20 -11.18
N VAL A 299 16.42 -1.62 -12.18
CA VAL A 299 17.87 -1.37 -12.13
C VAL A 299 18.16 0.13 -12.21
N ASN A 300 19.01 0.61 -11.31
CA ASN A 300 19.48 2.00 -11.29
C ASN A 300 20.82 2.11 -12.04
N GLU A 301 20.77 2.59 -13.28
CA GLU A 301 21.96 2.70 -14.12
C GLU A 301 22.97 3.75 -13.60
N GLU A 302 22.50 4.79 -12.91
CA GLU A 302 23.36 5.79 -12.28
C GLU A 302 24.13 5.18 -11.11
N MET A 303 23.44 4.46 -10.22
CA MET A 303 24.06 3.75 -9.12
C MET A 303 25.04 2.70 -9.63
N ALA A 304 24.67 1.91 -10.64
CA ALA A 304 25.54 0.91 -11.27
C ALA A 304 26.87 1.52 -11.74
N LYS A 305 26.81 2.69 -12.38
CA LYS A 305 28.00 3.45 -12.78
C LYS A 305 28.81 3.95 -11.58
N ALA A 306 28.15 4.43 -10.52
CA ALA A 306 28.82 4.94 -9.32
C ALA A 306 29.59 3.85 -8.56
N VAL A 307 29.00 2.66 -8.43
CA VAL A 307 29.59 1.50 -7.72
C VAL A 307 30.45 0.62 -8.63
N GLY A 308 30.46 0.87 -9.94
CA GLY A 308 31.29 0.15 -10.91
C GLY A 308 30.78 -1.27 -11.26
N ILE A 309 29.46 -1.48 -11.21
CA ILE A 309 28.81 -2.75 -11.57
C ILE A 309 28.12 -2.59 -12.94
N ASP A 310 28.22 -3.60 -13.80
CA ASP A 310 27.53 -3.61 -15.09
C ASP A 310 26.05 -3.94 -14.91
N ALA A 311 25.17 -2.99 -15.18
CA ALA A 311 23.71 -3.14 -15.10
C ALA A 311 23.17 -4.31 -15.92
N ALA A 312 23.83 -4.71 -17.02
CA ALA A 312 23.42 -5.85 -17.82
C ALA A 312 23.50 -7.18 -17.05
N THR A 313 24.38 -7.28 -16.06
CA THR A 313 24.52 -8.48 -15.21
C THR A 313 23.36 -8.66 -14.23
N ILE A 314 22.58 -7.61 -14.00
CA ILE A 314 21.42 -7.61 -13.11
C ILE A 314 20.15 -7.93 -13.90
N LYS A 315 20.01 -7.37 -15.11
CA LYS A 315 18.84 -7.60 -15.99
C LYS A 315 18.65 -9.07 -16.38
N VAL A 316 19.69 -9.90 -16.27
CA VAL A 316 19.62 -11.37 -16.53
C VAL A 316 19.13 -12.19 -15.32
N LEU A 317 18.74 -11.52 -14.23
CA LEU A 317 18.17 -12.15 -13.04
C LEU A 317 16.64 -12.22 -13.07
N GLU A 318 16.00 -11.55 -14.05
CA GLU A 318 14.57 -11.70 -14.40
C GLU A 318 14.27 -13.12 -14.91
#